data_AF-A0A317J966-F1
#
_entry.id   AF-A0A317J966-F1
#
_cell.length_a   1.000
_cell.length_b   1.000
_cell.length_c   1.000
_cell.angle_alpha   90.00
_cell.angle_beta   90.00
_cell.angle_gamma   90.00
#
_symmetry.space_group_name_H-M   'P 1'
#
loop_
_entity.id
_entity.type
_entity.pdbx_description
1 polymer ?
#
loop_
_entity_poly.entity_id
_entity_poly.type
_entity_poly.pdbx_seq_one_letter_code
_entity_poly.pdbx_strand_id
1 'polypeptide(L)'
;MDSFNALINAGLRAIAAAFSWGPPALSLAVFAVLAGSGMIWAFRKTSDQAKLQAVKRKLYAYLLELRVYSDEPSITWRTQVSLLRANLRYLGLALRPAVWIAAPLALLMIHLESFYSRQPLALDSDTVVTMRLRSPVDGAAPDLTLPPGVELTAPPVRIVSRSEISWRIRPRQAVSGELQFRLGGQTVSMPIEARRDAHFIPGRRVNSALAVLWHPDSPRVAASAVDWIDVRYPDSAISVFGLEINWIVWFLIVAMLAGLALKKPMKVVL
;
A
#
# COMPACT_ATOMS: atom_id res chain seq x y z
N MET A 1 5.01 18.73 -1.45
CA MET A 1 4.45 17.36 -1.43
C MET A 1 5.53 16.38 -1.01
N ASP A 2 6.75 16.52 -1.54
CA ASP A 2 7.93 15.74 -1.12
C ASP A 2 8.20 15.78 0.40
N SER A 3 8.08 16.94 1.04
CA SER A 3 8.28 17.07 2.50
C SER A 3 7.24 16.32 3.34
N PHE A 4 6.00 16.19 2.84
CA PHE A 4 4.93 15.47 3.54
C PHE A 4 5.17 13.97 3.49
N ASN A 5 5.46 13.43 2.30
CA ASN A 5 5.85 12.02 2.14
C ASN A 5 7.13 11.72 2.92
N ALA A 6 8.11 12.63 2.93
CA ALA A 6 9.33 12.48 3.71
C ALA A 6 9.05 12.40 5.22
N LEU A 7 8.12 13.21 5.74
CA LEU A 7 7.73 13.18 7.16
C LEU A 7 7.07 11.84 7.53
N ILE A 8 6.12 11.38 6.71
CA ILE A 8 5.45 10.08 6.94
C ILE A 8 6.49 8.95 6.87
N ASN A 9 7.31 8.94 5.82
CA ASN A 9 8.37 7.94 5.65
C ASN A 9 9.36 7.96 6.82
N ALA A 10 9.75 9.12 7.34
CA ALA A 10 10.62 9.23 8.49
C ALA A 10 9.98 8.59 9.75
N GLY A 11 8.69 8.85 9.99
CA GLY A 11 7.95 8.22 11.08
C GLY A 11 7.86 6.70 10.93
N LEU A 12 7.55 6.21 9.72
CA LEU A 12 7.52 4.77 9.43
C LEU A 12 8.90 4.12 9.64
N ARG A 13 9.98 4.76 9.17
CA ARG A 13 11.35 4.27 9.39
C ARG A 13 11.72 4.25 10.87
N ALA A 14 11.35 5.28 11.63
CA ALA A 14 11.65 5.33 13.06
C ALA A 14 10.99 4.17 13.82
N ILE A 15 9.71 3.90 13.54
CA ILE A 15 8.99 2.77 14.14
C ILE A 15 9.62 1.45 13.65
N ALA A 16 9.82 1.27 12.35
CA ALA A 16 10.42 0.04 11.83
C ALA A 16 11.83 -0.22 12.40
N ALA A 17 12.66 0.81 12.54
CA ALA A 17 13.99 0.71 13.13
C ALA A 17 13.95 0.29 14.60
N ALA A 18 12.99 0.81 15.38
CA ALA A 18 12.81 0.41 16.78
C ALA A 18 12.45 -1.09 16.94
N PHE A 19 11.88 -1.71 15.91
CA PHE A 19 11.53 -3.13 15.87
C PHE A 19 12.41 -3.96 14.92
N SER A 20 13.54 -3.40 14.46
CA SER A 20 14.45 -4.06 13.51
C SER A 20 15.17 -5.30 14.07
N TRP A 21 15.15 -5.47 15.39
CA TRP A 21 15.67 -6.67 16.07
C TRP A 21 14.77 -7.90 15.89
N GLY A 22 13.51 -7.70 15.48
CA GLY A 22 12.53 -8.76 15.30
C GLY A 22 12.22 -9.05 13.83
N PRO A 23 11.33 -10.03 13.56
CA PRO A 23 10.85 -10.27 12.21
C PRO A 23 10.03 -9.07 11.70
N PRO A 24 10.00 -8.81 10.38
CA PRO A 24 9.18 -7.73 9.80
C PRO A 24 7.68 -7.78 10.15
N ALA A 25 7.18 -8.98 10.51
CA ALA A 25 5.82 -9.18 11.01
C ALA A 25 5.52 -8.34 12.27
N LEU A 26 6.53 -8.09 13.12
CA LEU A 26 6.38 -7.37 14.39
C LEU A 26 6.17 -5.87 14.13
N SER A 27 7.04 -5.25 13.33
CA SER A 27 6.89 -3.83 12.97
C SER A 27 5.57 -3.59 12.23
N LEU A 28 5.17 -4.51 11.34
CA LEU A 28 3.88 -4.44 10.67
C LEU A 28 2.70 -4.60 11.63
N ALA A 29 2.80 -5.49 12.63
CA ALA A 29 1.78 -5.65 13.66
C ALA A 29 1.59 -4.36 14.47
N VAL A 30 2.67 -3.63 14.80
CA VAL A 30 2.58 -2.34 15.49
C VAL A 30 1.82 -1.33 14.63
N PHE A 31 2.14 -1.21 13.34
CA PHE A 31 1.38 -0.35 12.42
C PHE A 31 -0.10 -0.76 12.32
N ALA A 32 -0.37 -2.06 12.26
CA ALA A 32 -1.73 -2.59 12.20
C ALA A 32 -2.52 -2.29 13.48
N VAL A 33 -1.91 -2.42 14.66
CA VAL A 33 -2.54 -2.07 15.95
C VAL A 33 -2.84 -0.57 16.01
N LEU A 34 -1.90 0.28 15.64
CA LEU A 34 -2.10 1.74 15.60
C LEU A 34 -3.22 2.12 14.63
N ALA A 35 -3.22 1.53 13.43
CA ALA A 35 -4.27 1.73 12.45
C ALA A 35 -5.63 1.25 12.96
N GLY A 36 -5.72 0.02 13.46
CA GLY A 36 -6.94 -0.56 14.04
C GLY A 36 -7.53 0.28 15.17
N SER A 37 -6.67 0.75 16.07
CA SER A 37 -7.03 1.64 17.17
C SER A 37 -7.53 2.99 16.67
N GLY A 38 -6.80 3.59 15.72
CA GLY A 38 -7.17 4.84 15.06
C GLY A 38 -8.51 4.73 14.33
N MET A 39 -8.78 3.60 13.69
CA MET A 39 -10.05 3.34 13.00
C MET A 39 -11.24 3.35 13.96
N ILE A 40 -11.15 2.65 15.10
CA ILE A 40 -12.23 2.66 16.11
C ILE A 40 -12.42 4.05 16.71
N TRP A 41 -11.32 4.75 16.98
CA TRP A 41 -11.36 6.12 17.49
C TRP A 41 -12.03 7.09 16.49
N ALA A 42 -11.62 7.05 15.23
CA ALA A 42 -12.18 7.88 14.17
C ALA A 42 -13.66 7.53 13.94
N PHE A 43 -14.01 6.24 13.90
CA PHE A 43 -15.39 5.78 13.78
C PHE A 43 -16.24 6.35 14.91
N ARG A 44 -15.79 6.23 16.17
CA ARG A 44 -16.50 6.77 17.34
C ARG A 44 -16.77 8.27 17.20
N LYS A 45 -15.78 9.03 16.75
CA LYS A 45 -15.84 10.50 16.71
C LYS A 45 -16.69 11.04 15.56
N THR A 46 -16.75 10.31 14.45
CA THR A 46 -17.40 10.78 13.21
C THR A 46 -18.80 10.19 12.99
N SER A 47 -19.17 9.15 13.73
CA SER A 47 -20.49 8.50 13.63
C SER A 47 -21.47 8.97 14.70
N ASP A 48 -22.75 9.03 14.33
CA ASP A 48 -23.84 9.28 15.26
C ASP A 48 -24.23 7.96 15.95
N GLN A 49 -23.55 7.68 17.07
CA GLN A 49 -23.72 6.45 17.85
C GLN A 49 -25.16 6.24 18.31
N ALA A 50 -25.89 7.32 18.63
CA ALA A 50 -27.28 7.23 19.07
C ALA A 50 -28.20 6.78 17.94
N LYS A 51 -28.05 7.36 16.74
CA LYS A 51 -28.82 6.94 15.56
C LYS A 51 -28.46 5.52 15.13
N LEU A 52 -27.18 5.15 15.16
CA LEU A 52 -26.74 3.78 14.86
C LEU A 52 -27.37 2.76 15.81
N GLN A 53 -27.41 3.06 17.12
CA GLN A 53 -28.08 2.19 18.10
C GLN A 53 -29.58 2.09 17.85
N ALA A 54 -30.24 3.21 17.54
CA ALA A 54 -31.67 3.21 17.26
C ALA A 54 -32.00 2.34 16.03
N VAL A 55 -31.19 2.43 14.97
CA VAL A 55 -31.36 1.60 13.76
C VAL A 55 -31.05 0.13 14.07
N LYS A 56 -29.98 -0.16 14.82
CA LYS A 56 -29.61 -1.52 15.23
C LYS A 56 -30.71 -2.19 16.04
N ARG A 57 -31.35 -1.48 16.98
CA ARG A 57 -32.52 -1.98 17.72
C ARG A 57 -33.69 -2.33 16.80
N LYS A 58 -33.97 -1.48 15.79
CA LYS A 58 -35.01 -1.76 14.79
C LYS A 58 -34.70 -2.99 13.94
N LEU A 59 -33.43 -3.19 13.56
CA LEU A 59 -33.01 -4.40 12.86
C LEU A 59 -33.27 -5.66 13.69
N TYR A 60 -32.92 -5.66 14.98
CA TYR A 60 -33.25 -6.77 15.88
C TYR A 60 -34.76 -7.01 16.01
N ALA A 61 -35.56 -5.95 16.08
CA ALA A 61 -37.02 -6.06 16.11
C ALA A 61 -37.57 -6.73 14.84
N TYR A 62 -37.11 -6.33 13.66
CA TYR A 62 -37.52 -6.97 12.40
C TYR A 62 -37.05 -8.43 12.27
N LEU A 63 -35.85 -8.76 12.76
CA LEU A 63 -35.38 -10.16 12.79
C LEU A 63 -36.24 -11.03 13.71
N LEU A 64 -36.68 -10.49 14.85
CA LEU A 64 -37.61 -11.18 15.75
C LEU A 64 -39.01 -11.31 15.13
N GLU A 65 -39.50 -10.26 14.46
CA GLU A 65 -40.78 -10.28 13.75
C GLU A 65 -40.80 -11.35 12.66
N LEU A 66 -39.73 -11.48 11.86
CA LEU A 66 -39.60 -12.56 10.88
C LEU A 66 -39.62 -13.95 11.51
N ARG A 67 -39.10 -14.10 12.74
CA ARG A 67 -39.12 -15.37 13.46
C ARG A 67 -40.48 -15.69 14.05
N VAL A 68 -41.24 -14.69 14.49
CA VAL A 68 -42.56 -14.86 15.10
C VAL A 68 -43.65 -15.08 14.04
N TYR A 69 -43.57 -14.35 12.91
CA TYR A 69 -44.57 -14.39 11.83
C TYR A 69 -44.03 -15.14 10.60
N SER A 70 -43.38 -16.29 10.82
CA SER A 70 -42.83 -17.10 9.72
C SER A 70 -43.91 -17.65 8.78
N ASP A 71 -45.13 -17.83 9.30
CA ASP A 71 -46.21 -18.53 8.61
C ASP A 71 -47.20 -17.57 7.92
N GLU A 72 -46.93 -16.26 7.97
CA GLU A 72 -47.78 -15.21 7.41
C GLU A 72 -47.05 -14.45 6.27
N PRO A 73 -47.15 -14.89 5.01
CA PRO A 73 -46.32 -14.40 3.91
C PRO A 73 -46.39 -12.89 3.67
N SER A 74 -47.57 -12.30 3.89
CA SER A 74 -47.79 -10.86 3.71
C SER A 74 -47.07 -10.01 4.76
N ILE A 75 -47.00 -10.48 6.00
CA ILE A 75 -46.23 -9.85 7.08
C ILE A 75 -44.75 -10.03 6.78
N THR A 76 -44.31 -11.27 6.52
CA THR A 76 -42.90 -11.59 6.20
C THR A 76 -42.35 -10.69 5.09
N TRP A 77 -43.10 -10.50 4.00
CA TRP A 77 -42.70 -9.64 2.89
C TRP A 77 -42.52 -8.17 3.32
N ARG A 78 -43.47 -7.62 4.07
CA ARG A 78 -43.38 -6.24 4.59
C ARG A 78 -42.21 -6.07 5.55
N THR A 79 -41.96 -7.06 6.41
CA THR A 79 -40.84 -7.06 7.35
C THR A 79 -39.50 -7.13 6.60
N GLN A 80 -39.38 -7.92 5.54
CA GLN A 80 -38.18 -7.95 4.68
C GLN A 80 -37.88 -6.60 4.03
N VAL A 81 -38.89 -5.93 3.46
CA VAL A 81 -38.72 -4.57 2.89
C VAL A 81 -38.31 -3.58 3.98
N SER A 82 -38.91 -3.68 5.17
CA SER A 82 -38.60 -2.82 6.31
C SER A 82 -37.18 -3.06 6.83
N LEU A 83 -36.74 -4.31 6.89
CA LEU A 83 -35.38 -4.73 7.21
C LEU A 83 -34.38 -4.18 6.18
N LEU A 84 -34.69 -4.30 4.88
CA LEU A 84 -33.86 -3.76 3.80
C LEU A 84 -33.69 -2.25 3.92
N ARG A 85 -34.79 -1.50 4.12
CA ARG A 85 -34.74 -0.04 4.33
C ARG A 85 -33.94 0.35 5.57
N ALA A 86 -34.09 -0.41 6.66
CA ALA A 86 -33.31 -0.18 7.87
C ALA A 86 -31.83 -0.48 7.67
N ASN A 87 -31.47 -1.52 6.91
CA ASN A 87 -30.10 -1.80 6.51
C ASN A 87 -29.53 -0.68 5.63
N LEU A 88 -30.27 -0.19 4.64
CA LEU A 88 -29.83 0.95 3.82
C LEU A 88 -29.60 2.20 4.66
N ARG A 89 -30.47 2.47 5.65
CA ARG A 89 -30.28 3.57 6.61
C ARG A 89 -29.05 3.35 7.50
N TYR A 90 -28.80 2.13 7.94
CA TYR A 90 -27.62 1.77 8.71
C TYR A 90 -26.35 2.02 7.90
N LEU A 91 -26.30 1.53 6.66
CA LEU A 91 -25.19 1.75 5.72
C LEU A 91 -24.98 3.24 5.46
N GLY A 92 -26.05 4.00 5.22
CA GLY A 92 -25.96 5.46 5.03
C GLY A 92 -25.36 6.20 6.23
N LEU A 93 -25.70 5.78 7.46
CA LEU A 93 -25.08 6.34 8.69
C LEU A 93 -23.60 5.94 8.83
N ALA A 94 -23.23 4.75 8.34
CA ALA A 94 -21.86 4.24 8.36
C ALA A 94 -20.98 4.77 7.21
N LEU A 95 -21.54 5.34 6.14
CA LEU A 95 -20.76 5.88 5.02
C LEU A 95 -19.85 7.04 5.44
N ARG A 96 -20.38 7.98 6.25
CA ARG A 96 -19.60 9.13 6.73
C ARG A 96 -18.33 8.69 7.47
N PRO A 97 -18.39 7.89 8.55
CA PRO A 97 -17.18 7.44 9.23
C PRO A 97 -16.29 6.57 8.33
N ALA A 98 -16.87 5.76 7.42
CA ALA A 98 -16.10 4.95 6.49
C ALA A 98 -15.21 5.79 5.58
N VAL A 99 -15.71 6.89 5.00
CA VAL A 99 -14.90 7.79 4.15
C VAL A 99 -13.77 8.44 4.95
N TRP A 100 -14.05 8.89 6.17
CA TRP A 100 -13.05 9.48 7.07
C TRP A 100 -11.95 8.51 7.48
N ILE A 101 -12.25 7.20 7.52
CA ILE A 101 -11.28 6.14 7.81
C ILE A 101 -10.55 5.70 6.54
N ALA A 102 -11.26 5.57 5.42
CA ALA A 102 -10.71 5.07 4.17
C ALA A 102 -9.58 5.96 3.63
N ALA A 103 -9.74 7.29 3.70
CA ALA A 103 -8.71 8.22 3.22
C ALA A 103 -7.35 8.06 3.92
N PRO A 104 -7.23 8.15 5.26
CA PRO A 104 -5.95 7.96 5.94
C PRO A 104 -5.44 6.51 5.85
N LEU A 105 -6.34 5.52 5.82
CA LEU A 105 -5.94 4.13 5.67
C LEU A 105 -5.35 3.86 4.28
N ALA A 106 -5.96 4.37 3.21
CA ALA A 106 -5.44 4.26 1.85
C ALA A 106 -4.06 4.93 1.74
N LEU A 107 -3.90 6.12 2.33
CA LEU A 107 -2.61 6.79 2.37
C LEU A 107 -1.55 5.94 3.10
N LEU A 108 -1.90 5.36 4.25
CA LEU A 108 -1.00 4.48 5.00
C LEU A 108 -0.63 3.23 4.18
N MET A 109 -1.58 2.62 3.48
CA MET A 109 -1.34 1.44 2.63
C MET A 109 -0.35 1.73 1.51
N ILE A 110 -0.49 2.87 0.83
CA ILE A 110 0.45 3.30 -0.21
C ILE A 110 1.88 3.40 0.33
N HIS A 111 2.06 3.90 1.56
CA HIS A 111 3.39 4.00 2.16
C HIS A 111 3.91 2.65 2.64
N LEU A 112 3.07 1.77 3.20
CA LEU A 112 3.47 0.45 3.66
C LEU A 112 3.82 -0.52 2.53
N GLU A 113 3.17 -0.40 1.38
CA GLU A 113 3.50 -1.15 0.15
C GLU A 113 5.00 -1.04 -0.17
N SER A 114 5.56 0.15 0.03
CA SER A 114 6.96 0.45 -0.26
C SER A 114 7.96 -0.27 0.66
N PHE A 115 7.52 -0.68 1.84
CA PHE A 115 8.33 -1.37 2.84
C PHE A 115 8.16 -2.88 2.81
N TYR A 116 6.93 -3.35 2.62
CA TYR A 116 6.58 -4.76 2.87
C TYR A 116 6.24 -5.55 1.61
N SER A 117 6.10 -4.90 0.45
CA SER A 117 5.73 -5.58 -0.80
C SER A 117 6.93 -6.03 -1.63
N ARG A 118 8.11 -5.44 -1.41
CA ARG A 118 9.30 -5.68 -2.24
C ARG A 118 10.41 -6.38 -1.45
N GLN A 119 11.06 -7.35 -2.07
CA GLN A 119 12.30 -7.94 -1.56
C GLN A 119 13.50 -7.40 -2.33
N PRO A 120 14.68 -7.32 -1.69
CA PRO A 120 15.91 -6.97 -2.38
C PRO A 120 16.20 -7.96 -3.51
N LEU A 121 16.92 -7.51 -4.54
CA LEU A 121 17.29 -8.38 -5.64
C LEU A 121 18.17 -9.53 -5.15
N ALA A 122 17.80 -10.76 -5.52
CA ALA A 122 18.63 -11.92 -5.28
C ALA A 122 19.91 -11.84 -6.14
N LEU A 123 21.02 -12.31 -5.56
CA LEU A 123 22.27 -12.43 -6.31
C LEU A 123 22.10 -13.41 -7.47
N ASP A 124 22.83 -13.14 -8.55
CA ASP A 124 22.86 -13.93 -9.79
C ASP A 124 21.49 -14.12 -10.47
N SER A 125 20.48 -13.35 -10.06
CA SER A 125 19.14 -13.38 -10.64
C SER A 125 18.96 -12.20 -11.58
N ASP A 126 18.45 -12.46 -12.79
CA ASP A 126 18.16 -11.39 -13.75
C ASP A 126 16.96 -10.57 -13.30
N THR A 127 17.09 -9.25 -13.39
CA THR A 127 15.98 -8.32 -13.29
C THR A 127 15.99 -7.33 -14.44
N VAL A 128 14.85 -6.66 -14.64
CA VAL A 128 14.65 -5.66 -15.68
C VAL A 128 14.47 -4.30 -15.03
N VAL A 129 15.22 -3.34 -15.55
CA VAL A 129 15.03 -1.92 -15.26
C VAL A 129 14.42 -1.28 -16.48
N THR A 130 13.33 -0.55 -16.31
CA THR A 130 12.60 0.09 -17.39
C THR A 130 12.54 1.59 -17.16
N MET A 131 12.87 2.36 -18.19
CA MET A 131 12.66 3.81 -18.24
C MET A 131 11.65 4.13 -19.33
N ARG A 132 10.63 4.91 -18.96
CA ARG A 132 9.71 5.51 -19.92
C ARG A 132 10.02 6.98 -20.12
N LEU A 133 10.06 7.37 -21.38
CA LEU A 133 10.29 8.73 -21.83
C LEU A 133 8.97 9.37 -22.23
N ARG A 134 8.87 10.70 -22.13
CA ARG A 134 7.66 11.43 -22.55
C ARG A 134 7.44 11.37 -24.05
N SER A 135 8.55 11.38 -24.80
CA SER A 135 8.56 11.24 -26.25
C SER A 135 9.54 10.13 -26.63
N PRO A 136 9.30 9.41 -27.74
CA PRO A 136 10.26 8.44 -28.27
C PRO A 136 11.59 9.15 -28.54
N VAL A 137 12.70 8.47 -28.26
CA VAL A 137 14.03 8.97 -28.62
C VAL A 137 14.37 8.47 -30.03
N ASP A 138 14.54 9.42 -30.93
CA ASP A 138 15.12 9.20 -32.25
C ASP A 138 16.63 9.08 -32.11
N GLY A 139 17.17 7.85 -32.11
CA GLY A 139 18.61 7.61 -32.03
C GLY A 139 19.01 6.47 -31.10
N ALA A 140 20.19 6.60 -30.48
CA ALA A 140 20.74 5.61 -29.56
C ALA A 140 20.00 5.58 -28.22
N ALA A 141 20.01 4.42 -27.55
CA ALA A 141 19.48 4.31 -26.20
C ALA A 141 20.33 5.15 -25.22
N PRO A 142 19.72 5.66 -24.13
CA PRO A 142 20.44 6.31 -23.04
C PRO A 142 21.56 5.42 -22.51
N ASP A 143 22.70 6.03 -22.18
CA ASP A 143 23.82 5.32 -21.58
C ASP A 143 23.50 5.00 -20.11
N LEU A 144 23.70 3.75 -19.70
CA LEU A 144 23.40 3.24 -18.37
C LEU A 144 24.71 2.88 -17.67
N THR A 145 25.09 3.69 -16.68
CA THR A 145 26.20 3.38 -15.79
C THR A 145 25.68 2.56 -14.61
N LEU A 146 26.24 1.36 -14.44
CA LEU A 146 25.92 0.46 -13.34
C LEU A 146 26.89 0.65 -12.17
N PRO A 147 26.44 0.48 -10.91
CA PRO A 147 27.34 0.44 -9.77
C PRO A 147 28.22 -0.83 -9.81
N PRO A 148 29.39 -0.83 -9.14
CA PRO A 148 30.23 -2.02 -9.03
C PRO A 148 29.44 -3.21 -8.47
N GLY A 149 29.63 -4.39 -9.04
CA GLY A 149 28.92 -5.61 -8.61
C GLY A 149 27.56 -5.84 -9.28
N VAL A 150 27.13 -4.97 -10.21
CA VAL A 150 25.98 -5.19 -11.09
C VAL A 150 26.44 -5.21 -12.53
N GLU A 151 26.02 -6.23 -13.29
CA GLU A 151 26.36 -6.36 -14.71
C GLU A 151 25.14 -6.25 -15.62
N LEU A 152 25.37 -5.82 -16.85
CA LEU A 152 24.37 -5.84 -17.91
C LEU A 152 24.39 -7.22 -18.57
N THR A 153 23.26 -7.92 -18.60
CA THR A 153 23.18 -9.28 -19.20
C THR A 153 22.51 -9.31 -20.57
N ALA A 154 22.02 -8.16 -21.05
CA ALA A 154 21.47 -8.01 -22.39
C ALA A 154 21.57 -6.55 -22.87
N PRO A 155 21.71 -6.30 -24.18
CA PRO A 155 21.64 -4.95 -24.74
C PRO A 155 20.25 -4.31 -24.48
N PRO A 156 20.15 -2.97 -24.50
CA PRO A 156 18.89 -2.26 -24.27
C PRO A 156 17.83 -2.62 -25.32
N VAL A 157 16.63 -2.96 -24.85
CA VAL A 157 15.46 -3.24 -25.69
C VAL A 157 14.52 -2.04 -25.66
N ARG A 158 14.03 -1.63 -26.82
CA ARG A 158 13.14 -0.46 -26.95
C ARG A 158 11.76 -0.87 -27.43
N ILE A 159 10.74 -0.30 -26.81
CA ILE A 159 9.34 -0.41 -27.24
C ILE A 159 8.92 0.99 -27.70
N VAL A 160 9.12 1.27 -28.99
CA VAL A 160 8.93 2.61 -29.58
C VAL A 160 7.50 3.11 -29.39
N SER A 161 6.50 2.25 -29.56
CA SER A 161 5.08 2.61 -29.38
C SER A 161 4.71 3.04 -27.96
N ARG A 162 5.53 2.70 -26.96
CA ARG A 162 5.33 3.07 -25.55
C ARG A 162 6.35 4.08 -25.03
N SER A 163 7.32 4.47 -25.86
CA SER A 163 8.49 5.28 -25.44
C SER A 163 9.24 4.64 -24.27
N GLU A 164 9.32 3.30 -24.23
CA GLU A 164 9.92 2.53 -23.15
C GLU A 164 11.25 1.92 -23.58
N ILE A 165 12.22 1.94 -22.67
CA ILE A 165 13.54 1.34 -22.85
C ILE A 165 13.81 0.46 -21.63
N SER A 166 14.20 -0.79 -21.87
CA SER A 166 14.43 -1.79 -20.83
C SER A 166 15.83 -2.36 -20.91
N TRP A 167 16.48 -2.48 -19.76
CA TRP A 167 17.80 -3.08 -19.59
C TRP A 167 17.66 -4.29 -18.68
N ARG A 168 18.30 -5.40 -19.06
CA ARG A 168 18.40 -6.57 -18.17
C ARG A 168 19.71 -6.51 -17.42
N ILE A 169 19.62 -6.52 -16.10
CA ILE A 169 20.76 -6.44 -15.20
C ILE A 169 20.78 -7.63 -14.26
N ARG A 170 21.97 -7.93 -13.72
CA ARG A 170 22.17 -8.99 -12.74
C ARG A 170 23.11 -8.52 -11.64
N PRO A 171 22.68 -8.50 -10.37
CA PRO A 171 23.57 -8.27 -9.25
C PRO A 171 24.46 -9.50 -9.01
N ARG A 172 25.78 -9.33 -9.06
CA ARG A 172 26.78 -10.36 -8.71
C ARG A 172 27.21 -10.29 -7.25
N GLN A 173 27.03 -9.13 -6.63
CA GLN A 173 27.43 -8.88 -5.24
C GLN A 173 26.34 -8.10 -4.52
N ALA A 174 26.37 -8.15 -3.18
CA ALA A 174 25.48 -7.33 -2.37
C ALA A 174 25.77 -5.84 -2.60
N VAL A 175 24.81 -5.14 -3.17
CA VAL A 175 24.94 -3.75 -3.59
C VAL A 175 23.81 -2.92 -2.99
N SER A 176 24.18 -1.77 -2.44
CA SER A 176 23.30 -0.62 -2.23
C SER A 176 23.95 0.53 -2.98
N GLY A 177 23.38 0.89 -4.13
CA GLY A 177 24.03 1.81 -5.06
C GLY A 177 23.02 2.55 -5.93
N GLU A 178 23.50 3.28 -6.93
CA GLU A 178 22.64 3.99 -7.88
C GLU A 178 22.97 3.61 -9.33
N LEU A 179 21.92 3.31 -10.09
CA LEU A 179 21.91 3.26 -11.54
C LEU A 179 21.87 4.68 -12.08
N GLN A 180 22.77 5.04 -12.98
CA GLN A 180 22.80 6.38 -13.58
C GLN A 180 22.48 6.31 -15.06
N PHE A 181 21.41 6.98 -15.47
CA PHE A 181 20.99 7.10 -16.86
C PHE A 181 21.41 8.45 -17.40
N ARG A 182 22.22 8.47 -18.48
CA ARG A 182 22.61 9.71 -19.17
C ARG A 182 21.72 9.92 -20.39
N LEU A 183 20.96 11.00 -20.38
CA LEU A 183 20.06 11.39 -21.46
C LEU A 183 20.20 12.89 -21.75
N GLY A 184 20.61 13.25 -22.96
CA GLY A 184 20.65 14.66 -23.41
C GLY A 184 21.47 15.58 -22.50
N GLY A 185 22.59 15.09 -21.95
CA GLY A 185 23.45 15.84 -21.02
C GLY A 185 22.97 15.88 -19.56
N GLN A 186 21.79 15.32 -19.26
CA GLN A 186 21.30 15.17 -17.88
C GLN A 186 21.59 13.75 -17.37
N THR A 187 21.94 13.64 -16.09
CA THR A 187 22.09 12.35 -15.40
C THR A 187 20.91 12.14 -14.46
N VAL A 188 20.22 11.02 -14.61
CA VAL A 188 19.12 10.61 -13.73
C VAL A 188 19.59 9.40 -12.92
N SER A 189 19.60 9.53 -11.60
CA SER A 189 19.91 8.42 -10.71
C SER A 189 18.67 7.63 -10.32
N MET A 190 18.82 6.32 -10.16
CA MET A 190 17.83 5.42 -9.56
C MET A 190 18.53 4.46 -8.60
N PRO A 191 18.15 4.41 -7.31
CA PRO A 191 18.72 3.47 -6.35
C PRO A 191 18.43 2.01 -6.72
N ILE A 192 19.39 1.14 -6.43
CA ILE A 192 19.29 -0.32 -6.61
C ILE A 192 19.76 -1.02 -5.34
N GLU A 193 18.98 -2.02 -4.89
CA GLU A 193 19.24 -2.80 -3.69
C GLU A 193 19.28 -4.31 -3.99
N ALA A 194 20.42 -4.94 -3.67
CA ALA A 194 20.65 -6.37 -3.86
C ALA A 194 21.24 -7.03 -2.59
N ARG A 195 20.81 -6.57 -1.40
CA ARG A 195 21.30 -7.06 -0.10
C ARG A 195 20.22 -7.87 0.62
N ARG A 196 20.57 -8.85 1.46
CA ARG A 196 19.60 -9.69 2.21
C ARG A 196 18.80 -8.97 3.32
N ASP A 197 19.13 -7.74 3.69
CA ASP A 197 18.52 -7.09 4.87
C ASP A 197 17.13 -6.51 4.51
N ALA A 198 16.12 -6.77 5.34
CA ALA A 198 14.79 -6.19 5.17
C ALA A 198 14.81 -4.69 5.50
N HIS A 199 14.71 -3.84 4.48
CA HIS A 199 14.65 -2.39 4.63
C HIS A 199 13.81 -1.76 3.51
N PHE A 200 13.69 -0.43 3.54
CA PHE A 200 12.91 0.31 2.56
C PHE A 200 13.53 0.23 1.17
N ILE A 201 12.83 -0.39 0.23
CA ILE A 201 13.29 -0.52 -1.15
C ILE A 201 12.47 0.43 -2.02
N PRO A 202 13.07 1.48 -2.59
CA PRO A 202 12.42 2.32 -3.60
C PRO A 202 12.19 1.52 -4.88
N GLY A 203 10.97 1.54 -5.44
CA GLY A 203 10.66 0.79 -6.66
C GLY A 203 10.46 1.66 -7.89
N ARG A 204 9.59 2.68 -7.82
CA ARG A 204 9.26 3.51 -8.99
C ARG A 204 9.49 5.00 -8.73
N ARG A 205 10.27 5.65 -9.60
CA ARG A 205 10.40 7.12 -9.66
C ARG A 205 9.49 7.67 -10.75
N VAL A 206 8.68 8.67 -10.42
CA VAL A 206 7.75 9.32 -11.35
C VAL A 206 8.04 10.81 -11.48
N ASN A 207 7.71 11.40 -12.63
CA ASN A 207 7.85 12.84 -12.85
C ASN A 207 6.57 13.63 -12.49
N SER A 208 5.39 13.03 -12.35
CA SER A 208 4.18 13.80 -12.04
C SER A 208 4.06 14.15 -10.56
N ALA A 209 3.84 15.43 -10.22
CA ALA A 209 3.67 15.90 -8.84
C ALA A 209 2.45 15.29 -8.13
N LEU A 210 1.38 15.01 -8.88
CA LEU A 210 0.22 14.27 -8.36
C LEU A 210 0.55 12.79 -8.19
N ALA A 211 1.27 12.18 -9.14
CA ALA A 211 1.64 10.76 -9.05
C ALA A 211 2.60 10.45 -7.88
N VAL A 212 3.41 11.42 -7.44
CA VAL A 212 4.29 11.28 -6.28
C VAL A 212 3.52 10.96 -4.99
N LEU A 213 2.26 11.35 -4.84
CA LEU A 213 1.44 10.95 -3.70
C LEU A 213 1.11 9.45 -3.68
N TRP A 214 1.07 8.81 -4.85
CA TRP A 214 0.83 7.37 -5.02
C TRP A 214 2.15 6.57 -5.10
N HIS A 215 3.28 7.26 -5.23
CA HIS A 215 4.64 6.71 -5.23
C HIS A 215 5.52 7.46 -4.21
N PRO A 216 5.23 7.37 -2.90
CA PRO A 216 5.98 8.08 -1.87
C PRO A 216 7.38 7.49 -1.66
N ASP A 217 7.69 6.37 -2.31
CA ASP A 217 8.91 5.61 -2.15
C ASP A 217 10.14 6.27 -2.73
N SER A 218 9.95 7.12 -3.73
CA SER A 218 11.06 7.71 -4.45
C SER A 218 10.84 9.20 -4.73
N PRO A 219 11.91 10.02 -4.66
CA PRO A 219 11.81 11.41 -5.04
C PRO A 219 11.46 11.54 -6.52
N ARG A 220 10.84 12.67 -6.87
CA ARG A 220 10.44 12.99 -8.24
C ARG A 220 11.64 12.93 -9.19
N VAL A 221 11.43 12.41 -10.40
CA VAL A 221 12.45 12.50 -11.47
C VAL A 221 12.61 13.95 -11.91
N ALA A 222 13.80 14.52 -11.72
CA ALA A 222 14.10 15.91 -12.07
C ALA A 222 14.29 16.14 -13.59
N ALA A 223 14.43 15.08 -14.39
CA ALA A 223 14.60 15.18 -15.83
C ALA A 223 13.25 15.27 -16.55
N SER A 224 13.00 16.40 -17.23
CA SER A 224 11.74 16.67 -17.94
C SER A 224 11.43 15.66 -19.05
N ALA A 225 12.45 15.08 -19.69
CA ALA A 225 12.27 14.10 -20.76
C ALA A 225 11.84 12.70 -20.26
N VAL A 226 12.05 12.40 -18.98
CA VAL A 226 11.73 11.11 -18.36
C VAL A 226 10.37 11.19 -17.68
N ASP A 227 9.49 10.23 -17.98
CA ASP A 227 8.18 10.12 -17.34
C ASP A 227 8.26 9.30 -16.05
N TRP A 228 8.83 8.09 -16.12
CA TRP A 228 9.12 7.25 -14.96
C TRP A 228 10.28 6.29 -15.18
N ILE A 229 10.87 5.83 -14.07
CA ILE A 229 11.90 4.77 -14.01
C ILE A 229 11.46 3.74 -12.97
N ASP A 230 11.53 2.46 -13.32
CA ASP A 230 11.08 1.34 -12.50
C ASP A 230 12.13 0.24 -12.47
N VAL A 231 12.42 -0.27 -11.28
CA VAL A 231 13.25 -1.47 -11.08
C VAL A 231 12.32 -2.60 -10.63
N ARG A 232 12.29 -3.71 -11.37
CA ARG A 232 11.40 -4.82 -11.04
C ARG A 232 11.96 -5.66 -9.90
N TYR A 233 11.57 -5.33 -8.68
CA TYR A 233 11.86 -6.15 -7.51
C TYR A 233 10.91 -7.35 -7.41
N PRO A 234 11.37 -8.49 -6.88
CA PRO A 234 10.50 -9.61 -6.56
C PRO A 234 9.52 -9.24 -5.43
N ASP A 235 8.32 -9.83 -5.49
CA ASP A 235 7.29 -9.66 -4.47
C ASP A 235 7.72 -10.27 -3.14
N SER A 236 7.32 -9.63 -2.04
CA SER A 236 7.63 -10.07 -0.69
C SER A 236 6.47 -10.76 0.00
N ALA A 237 6.77 -11.86 0.67
CA ALA A 237 5.91 -12.47 1.67
C ALA A 237 6.49 -12.26 3.07
N ILE A 238 5.61 -12.16 4.07
CA ILE A 238 6.01 -12.08 5.48
C ILE A 238 5.90 -13.46 6.08
N SER A 239 6.98 -13.91 6.71
CA SER A 239 6.97 -15.14 7.50
C SER A 239 6.33 -14.89 8.87
N VAL A 240 5.21 -15.57 9.14
CA VAL A 240 4.49 -15.54 10.40
C VAL A 240 4.34 -16.98 10.89
N PHE A 241 4.95 -17.32 12.03
CA PHE A 241 4.99 -18.69 12.55
C PHE A 241 5.45 -19.75 11.53
N GLY A 242 6.36 -19.37 10.62
CA GLY A 242 6.87 -20.25 9.56
C GLY A 242 6.01 -20.34 8.31
N LEU A 243 4.85 -19.66 8.27
CA LEU A 243 4.00 -19.56 7.09
C LEU A 243 4.27 -18.25 6.35
N GLU A 244 4.41 -18.31 5.03
CA GLU A 244 4.50 -17.13 4.18
C GLU A 244 3.11 -16.57 3.90
N ILE A 245 2.85 -15.37 4.40
CA ILE A 245 1.56 -14.69 4.27
C ILE A 245 1.77 -13.35 3.58
N ASN A 246 0.83 -12.98 2.71
CA ASN A 246 0.80 -11.65 2.12
C ASN A 246 0.67 -10.59 3.24
N TRP A 247 1.49 -9.54 3.15
CA TRP A 247 1.60 -8.53 4.19
C TRP A 247 0.26 -7.80 4.47
N ILE A 248 -0.58 -7.60 3.44
CA ILE A 248 -1.89 -6.95 3.58
C ILE A 248 -2.80 -7.83 4.43
N VAL A 249 -2.80 -9.14 4.19
CA VAL A 249 -3.63 -10.09 4.95
C VAL A 249 -3.24 -10.07 6.43
N TRP A 250 -1.95 -10.13 6.73
CA TRP A 250 -1.44 -10.02 8.10
C TRP A 250 -1.85 -8.70 8.76
N PHE A 251 -1.64 -7.58 8.05
CA PHE A 251 -2.01 -6.25 8.53
C PHE A 251 -3.51 -6.16 8.86
N LEU A 252 -4.39 -6.65 7.96
CA LEU A 252 -5.83 -6.62 8.16
C LEU A 252 -6.27 -7.46 9.35
N ILE A 253 -5.71 -8.67 9.52
CA ILE A 253 -6.03 -9.54 10.66
C ILE A 253 -5.66 -8.83 11.97
N VAL A 254 -4.43 -8.33 12.09
CA VAL A 254 -3.97 -7.67 13.32
C VAL A 254 -4.76 -6.38 13.59
N ALA A 255 -5.02 -5.57 12.57
CA ALA A 255 -5.78 -4.33 12.71
C ALA A 255 -7.23 -4.60 13.13
N MET A 256 -7.86 -5.64 12.57
CA MET A 256 -9.20 -6.08 12.96
C MET A 256 -9.24 -6.56 14.41
N LEU A 257 -8.27 -7.38 14.83
CA LEU A 257 -8.17 -7.84 16.23
C LEU A 257 -7.99 -6.67 17.20
N ALA A 258 -7.11 -5.71 16.88
CA ALA A 258 -6.92 -4.50 17.67
C ALA A 258 -8.21 -3.67 17.76
N GLY A 259 -8.90 -3.49 16.63
CA GLY A 259 -10.18 -2.78 16.58
C GLY A 259 -11.26 -3.48 17.42
N LEU A 260 -11.37 -4.80 17.34
CA LEU A 260 -12.31 -5.59 18.13
C LEU A 260 -12.02 -5.52 19.63
N ALA A 261 -10.74 -5.56 20.02
CA ALA A 261 -10.32 -5.40 21.41
C ALA A 261 -10.74 -4.02 21.97
N LEU A 262 -10.65 -2.97 21.16
CA LEU A 262 -11.02 -1.61 21.55
C LEU A 262 -12.50 -1.26 21.39
N LYS A 263 -13.28 -2.07 20.67
CA LYS A 263 -14.73 -1.86 20.45
C LYS A 263 -15.48 -1.67 21.77
N LYS A 264 -15.30 -2.60 22.72
CA LYS A 264 -15.96 -2.58 24.04
C LYS A 264 -15.53 -1.40 24.92
N PRO A 265 -14.23 -1.17 25.20
CA PRO A 265 -13.81 -0.08 26.07
C PRO A 265 -14.19 1.30 25.51
N MET A 266 -14.22 1.44 24.18
CA MET A 266 -14.60 2.71 23.54
C MET A 266 -16.12 2.89 23.36
N LYS A 267 -16.94 1.92 23.78
CA LYS A 267 -18.42 1.92 23.65
C LYS A 267 -18.89 2.18 22.21
N VAL A 268 -18.18 1.61 21.24
CA VAL A 268 -18.46 1.80 19.82
C VAL A 268 -19.48 0.79 19.31
N VAL A 269 -20.44 1.30 18.56
CA VAL A 269 -21.57 0.54 18.01
C VAL A 269 -21.22 0.18 16.58
N LEU A 270 -20.59 -0.99 16.45
CA LEU A 270 -20.38 -1.74 15.21
C LEU A 270 -21.41 -2.85 15.10
#